data_AF-A0A7R9B1S8-F1
#
_entry.id   AF-A0A7R9B1S8-F1
#
_cell.length_a   1.000
_cell.length_b   1.000
_cell.length_c   1.000
_cell.angle_alpha   90.00
_cell.angle_beta   90.00
_cell.angle_gamma   90.00
#
_symmetry.space_group_name_H-M   'P 1'
#
loop_
_entity.id
_entity.type
_entity.pdbx_description
1 polymer ?
#
loop_
_entity_poly.entity_id
_entity_poly.type
_entity_poly.pdbx_seq_one_letter_code
_entity_poly.pdbx_strand_id
1 'polypeptide(L)'
;MLRGLKVLLRILGLPAELNVERNHFQGISVVELGLFSPLLRLLATNFPHLSLVCDWLDDNILQGSGERRDVFQLTKKQLHMQITQSAIEEAFKHIHKCPSRTSVMLQQLIAAPPNEVWQFAETIIKHSKSILEDDVPRNIQELFKRVWLSLNSVLPRKLWVMTTNSLLHEGIKVSITQENIVLDPLQVLRCDIRVFRCTPVLEIVLRVLEASLAASRNQLSKHMLEYPMLSRSGQVSNETEREELRAALVATQESAALQILLEACLETEEDRGYPRELLPVTVPGIPSMHICLDFIPELMSQPSIEKQVFAVDLTSYLALRYTVPKSLSVARLAVNTLATLLGVLPSVSRAQLFTPVLSSLVRICRAFPPLVDDTVQLLLQLGRMCEAQKSLIGSMPSHADFESDMKLNEMLCDESRRTYIHILKEAVLKVQVY
;
A
#
# COMPACT_ATOMS: atom_id res chain seq x y z
N MET A 1 -22.66 -19.09 9.47
CA MET A 1 -23.77 -18.74 10.38
C MET A 1 -23.28 -18.53 11.82
N LEU A 2 -22.82 -19.57 12.53
CA LEU A 2 -22.33 -19.46 13.93
C LEU A 2 -21.12 -18.52 14.17
N ARG A 3 -20.23 -18.39 13.19
CA ARG A 3 -19.09 -17.43 13.25
C ARG A 3 -19.56 -15.97 13.17
N GLY A 4 -20.51 -15.70 12.28
CA GLY A 4 -21.19 -14.41 12.19
C GLY A 4 -21.98 -14.08 13.47
N LEU A 5 -22.59 -15.08 14.12
CA LEU A 5 -23.28 -14.93 15.42
C LEU A 5 -22.30 -14.57 16.55
N LYS A 6 -21.11 -15.20 16.61
CA LYS A 6 -20.07 -14.85 17.61
C LYS A 6 -19.55 -13.43 17.42
N VAL A 7 -19.33 -13.00 16.19
CA VAL A 7 -18.91 -11.63 15.86
C VAL A 7 -20.03 -10.63 16.21
N LEU A 8 -21.29 -10.94 15.89
CA LEU A 8 -22.46 -10.14 16.27
C LEU A 8 -22.62 -9.96 17.77
N LEU A 9 -22.53 -11.04 18.54
CA LEU A 9 -22.67 -11.01 20.00
C LEU A 9 -21.51 -10.24 20.66
N ARG A 10 -20.29 -10.34 20.11
CA ARG A 10 -19.12 -9.56 20.56
C ARG A 10 -19.26 -8.07 20.26
N ILE A 11 -19.69 -7.73 19.04
CA ILE A 11 -19.92 -6.35 18.61
C ILE A 11 -21.01 -5.65 19.45
N LEU A 12 -22.04 -6.39 19.89
CA LEU A 12 -23.12 -5.88 20.73
C LEU A 12 -22.77 -5.79 22.22
N GLY A 13 -21.59 -6.22 22.65
CA GLY A 13 -21.16 -6.16 24.06
C GLY A 13 -21.98 -7.05 25.00
N LEU A 14 -22.72 -8.03 24.48
CA LEU A 14 -23.45 -8.99 25.29
C LEU A 14 -22.46 -10.05 25.83
N PRO A 15 -22.55 -10.45 27.11
CA PRO A 15 -21.61 -11.40 27.71
C PRO A 15 -21.61 -12.72 26.94
N ALA A 16 -20.48 -13.01 26.30
CA ALA A 16 -20.28 -14.22 25.52
C ALA A 16 -19.93 -15.39 26.45
N GLU A 17 -20.90 -15.90 27.21
CA GLU A 17 -20.79 -17.22 27.87
C GLU A 17 -21.16 -18.38 26.93
N LEU A 18 -21.07 -18.19 25.61
CA LEU A 18 -21.18 -19.28 24.64
C LEU A 18 -19.81 -19.88 24.35
N ASN A 19 -19.37 -20.70 25.29
CA ASN A 19 -18.16 -21.52 25.23
C ASN A 19 -18.32 -22.65 24.19
N VAL A 20 -18.37 -22.29 22.90
CA VAL A 20 -18.37 -23.28 21.80
C VAL A 20 -16.94 -23.49 21.36
N GLU A 21 -16.18 -24.25 22.15
CA GLU A 21 -14.96 -24.92 21.72
C GLU A 21 -15.31 -26.14 20.85
N ARG A 22 -14.41 -26.45 19.91
CA ARG A 22 -14.58 -27.33 18.74
C ARG A 22 -15.05 -28.78 19.01
N ASN A 23 -15.25 -29.22 20.25
CA ASN A 23 -15.50 -30.63 20.58
C ASN A 23 -16.82 -30.97 21.29
N HIS A 24 -17.70 -30.01 21.58
CA HIS A 24 -19.05 -30.30 22.10
C HIS A 24 -20.13 -29.65 21.22
N PHE A 25 -20.40 -30.30 20.09
CA PHE A 25 -21.43 -29.94 19.10
C PHE A 25 -22.86 -30.41 19.47
N GLN A 26 -23.18 -30.53 20.76
CA GLN A 26 -24.51 -30.89 21.22
C GLN A 26 -25.01 -29.84 22.21
N GLY A 27 -25.71 -28.79 21.73
CA GLY A 27 -26.35 -27.84 22.65
C GLY A 27 -26.72 -26.45 22.14
N ILE A 28 -26.53 -26.10 20.86
CA ILE A 28 -27.09 -24.83 20.35
C ILE A 28 -28.58 -25.01 20.17
N SER A 29 -29.38 -24.35 21.02
CA SER A 29 -30.83 -24.46 20.97
C SER A 29 -31.39 -23.85 19.67
N VAL A 30 -32.47 -24.43 19.13
CA VAL A 30 -33.18 -23.94 17.93
C VAL A 30 -33.58 -22.46 18.05
N VAL A 31 -33.71 -21.95 19.29
CA VAL A 31 -34.03 -20.55 19.61
C VAL A 31 -32.88 -19.59 19.24
N GLU A 32 -31.62 -19.97 19.44
CA GLU A 32 -30.45 -19.14 19.09
C GLU A 32 -30.26 -19.00 17.57
N LEU A 33 -30.65 -20.02 16.81
CA LEU A 33 -30.65 -19.99 15.35
C LEU A 33 -31.77 -19.12 14.77
N GLY A 34 -32.94 -19.09 15.43
CA GLY A 34 -34.08 -18.24 15.06
C GLY A 34 -33.84 -16.75 15.29
N LEU A 35 -33.08 -16.39 16.35
CA LEU A 35 -32.75 -15.01 16.70
C LEU A 35 -31.59 -14.43 15.87
N PHE A 36 -30.75 -15.27 15.27
CA PHE A 36 -29.59 -14.81 14.50
C PHE A 36 -29.96 -13.96 13.29
N SER A 37 -30.89 -14.43 12.46
CA SER A 37 -31.27 -13.75 11.22
C SER A 37 -31.90 -12.36 11.49
N PRO A 38 -32.82 -12.20 12.46
CA PRO A 38 -33.29 -10.89 12.91
C PRO A 38 -32.18 -9.99 13.48
N LEU A 39 -31.29 -10.51 14.33
CA LEU A 39 -30.19 -9.72 14.91
C LEU A 39 -29.19 -9.26 13.85
N LEU A 40 -28.82 -10.13 12.90
CA LEU A 40 -27.97 -9.77 11.78
C LEU A 40 -28.63 -8.72 10.89
N ARG A 41 -29.93 -8.85 10.62
CA ARG A 41 -30.69 -7.84 9.88
C ARG A 41 -30.69 -6.51 10.63
N LEU A 42 -30.96 -6.51 11.93
CA LEU A 42 -30.93 -5.31 12.77
C LEU A 42 -29.54 -4.68 12.79
N LEU A 43 -28.46 -5.47 12.85
CA LEU A 43 -27.10 -4.94 12.82
C LEU A 43 -26.74 -4.37 11.46
N ALA A 44 -27.04 -5.06 10.36
CA ALA A 44 -26.77 -4.58 9.02
C ALA A 44 -27.52 -3.28 8.70
N THR A 45 -28.74 -3.11 9.23
CA THR A 45 -29.52 -1.87 9.04
C THR A 45 -29.12 -0.76 10.01
N ASN A 46 -28.89 -1.06 11.29
CA ASN A 46 -28.65 -0.04 12.31
C ASN A 46 -27.17 0.29 12.54
N PHE A 47 -26.25 -0.59 12.16
CA PHE A 47 -24.81 -0.46 12.37
C PHE A 47 -24.01 -1.00 11.16
N PRO A 48 -24.22 -0.47 9.94
CA PRO A 48 -23.56 -0.94 8.72
C PRO A 48 -22.03 -0.79 8.77
N HIS A 49 -21.53 0.17 9.56
CA HIS A 49 -20.09 0.36 9.83
C HIS A 49 -19.45 -0.80 10.60
N LEU A 50 -20.23 -1.68 11.25
CA LEU A 50 -19.76 -2.89 11.93
C LEU A 50 -19.86 -4.13 11.04
N SER A 51 -20.49 -4.00 9.86
CA SER A 51 -20.66 -5.05 8.87
C SER A 51 -19.88 -4.77 7.58
N LEU A 52 -18.77 -4.03 7.67
CA LEU A 52 -17.87 -3.83 6.54
C LEU A 52 -17.29 -5.18 6.10
N VAL A 53 -17.45 -5.50 4.82
CA VAL A 53 -17.08 -6.82 4.28
C VAL A 53 -15.58 -7.10 4.46
N CYS A 54 -14.74 -6.07 4.32
CA CYS A 54 -13.29 -6.15 4.52
C CYS A 54 -12.93 -6.67 5.92
N ASP A 55 -13.63 -6.20 6.97
CA ASP A 55 -13.45 -6.63 8.38
C ASP A 55 -13.76 -8.10 8.60
N TRP A 56 -14.71 -8.63 7.82
CA TRP A 56 -15.17 -10.00 7.96
C TRP A 56 -14.37 -10.97 7.07
N LEU A 57 -13.83 -10.51 5.94
CA LEU A 57 -13.01 -11.32 5.04
C LEU A 57 -11.60 -11.55 5.59
N ASP A 58 -10.98 -10.53 6.19
CA ASP A 58 -9.63 -10.64 6.76
C ASP A 58 -9.56 -11.66 7.91
N ASP A 59 -10.65 -11.78 8.69
CA ASP A 59 -10.79 -12.81 9.71
C ASP A 59 -10.73 -14.23 9.13
N ASN A 60 -11.17 -14.44 7.88
CA ASN A 60 -11.07 -15.73 7.19
C ASN A 60 -9.66 -15.98 6.62
N ILE A 61 -8.92 -14.93 6.25
CA ILE A 61 -7.52 -15.06 5.78
C ILE A 61 -6.58 -15.29 6.97
N LEU A 62 -6.83 -14.65 8.12
CA LEU A 62 -6.08 -14.81 9.36
C LEU A 62 -6.38 -16.12 10.12
N GLN A 63 -7.47 -16.82 9.78
CA GLN A 63 -7.92 -18.06 10.46
C GLN A 63 -8.10 -19.27 9.52
N GLY A 64 -8.01 -19.07 8.20
CA GLY A 64 -8.33 -20.06 7.17
C GLY A 64 -7.27 -21.13 6.97
N SER A 65 -6.05 -20.93 7.47
CA SER A 65 -5.08 -22.00 7.59
C SER A 65 -5.08 -22.55 9.01
N GLY A 66 -5.10 -23.88 9.14
CA GLY A 66 -4.72 -24.57 10.39
C GLY A 66 -3.29 -24.24 10.87
N GLU A 67 -2.59 -23.34 10.17
CA GLU A 67 -1.21 -22.92 10.31
C GLU A 67 -1.05 -21.71 11.25
N ARG A 68 -2.04 -21.36 12.09
CA ARG A 68 -1.86 -20.34 13.16
C ARG A 68 -0.65 -20.65 14.07
N ARG A 69 -0.14 -21.89 14.05
CA ARG A 69 1.01 -22.35 14.83
C ARG A 69 2.29 -22.60 14.02
N ASP A 70 2.20 -22.80 12.70
CA ASP A 70 3.35 -23.26 11.89
C ASP A 70 4.10 -22.10 11.19
N VAL A 71 3.51 -20.91 11.07
CA VAL A 71 4.16 -19.75 10.43
C VAL A 71 5.11 -19.01 11.38
N PHE A 72 4.88 -19.10 12.69
CA PHE A 72 5.71 -18.43 13.69
C PHE A 72 6.66 -19.45 14.32
N GLN A 73 7.97 -19.22 14.24
CA GLN A 73 9.00 -20.03 14.91
C GLN A 73 9.01 -19.78 16.44
N LEU A 74 7.85 -19.89 17.10
CA LEU A 74 7.72 -19.81 18.54
C LEU A 74 8.10 -21.16 19.15
N THR A 75 9.03 -21.15 20.09
CA THR A 75 9.32 -22.33 20.90
C THR A 75 8.13 -22.66 21.81
N LYS A 76 7.95 -23.95 22.17
CA LYS A 76 6.92 -24.37 23.13
C LYS A 76 6.97 -23.57 24.43
N LYS A 77 8.16 -23.18 24.90
CA LYS A 77 8.33 -22.35 26.10
C LYS A 77 7.76 -20.94 25.92
N GLN A 78 7.92 -20.34 24.75
CA GLN A 78 7.35 -19.02 24.44
C GLN A 78 5.81 -19.08 24.35
N LEU A 79 5.24 -20.16 23.82
CA LEU A 79 3.77 -20.31 23.75
C LEU A 79 3.08 -20.43 25.12
N HIS A 80 3.78 -20.93 26.15
CA HIS A 80 3.23 -21.10 27.50
C HIS A 80 3.58 -19.94 28.45
N MET A 81 4.31 -18.92 27.98
CA MET A 81 4.65 -17.78 28.81
C MET A 81 3.40 -16.93 29.02
N GLN A 82 3.06 -16.62 30.28
CA GLN A 82 1.90 -15.79 30.58
C GLN A 82 2.09 -14.38 30.02
N ILE A 83 1.11 -13.92 29.27
CA ILE A 83 1.05 -12.55 28.76
C ILE A 83 0.63 -11.65 29.92
N THR A 84 1.48 -10.70 30.28
CA THR A 84 1.21 -9.71 31.33
C THR A 84 1.40 -8.29 30.79
N GLN A 85 0.72 -7.33 31.41
CA GLN A 85 0.86 -5.91 31.03
C GLN A 85 2.32 -5.44 31.11
N SER A 86 3.05 -5.81 32.17
CA SER A 86 4.46 -5.43 32.34
C SER A 86 5.36 -6.02 31.26
N ALA A 87 5.11 -7.27 30.84
CA ALA A 87 5.88 -7.91 29.77
C ALA A 87 5.67 -7.21 28.42
N ILE A 88 4.44 -6.76 28.14
CA ILE A 88 4.11 -5.97 26.93
C ILE A 88 4.86 -4.64 26.97
N GLU A 89 4.73 -3.88 28.05
CA GLU A 89 5.42 -2.58 28.21
C GLU A 89 6.94 -2.72 28.10
N GLU A 90 7.52 -3.76 28.70
CA GLU A 90 8.96 -4.00 28.64
C GLU A 90 9.40 -4.39 27.23
N ALA A 91 8.62 -5.18 26.50
CA ALA A 91 8.93 -5.52 25.12
C ALA A 91 8.96 -4.26 24.23
N PHE A 92 7.92 -3.43 24.27
CA PHE A 92 7.87 -2.19 23.51
C PHE A 92 8.93 -1.16 23.92
N LYS A 93 9.33 -1.09 25.20
CA LYS A 93 10.48 -0.26 25.64
C LYS A 93 11.81 -0.64 24.99
N HIS A 94 11.94 -1.91 24.56
CA HIS A 94 13.15 -2.42 23.92
C HIS A 94 13.01 -2.55 22.40
N ILE A 95 11.98 -1.94 21.79
CA ILE A 95 11.72 -2.06 20.35
C ILE A 95 12.95 -1.69 19.49
N HIS A 96 13.70 -0.67 19.91
CA HIS A 96 14.92 -0.19 19.24
C HIS A 96 16.17 -0.99 19.58
N LYS A 97 16.28 -1.44 20.83
CA LYS A 97 17.48 -2.16 21.33
C LYS A 97 17.48 -3.63 20.94
N CYS A 98 16.31 -4.26 20.93
CA CYS A 98 16.13 -5.69 20.67
C CYS A 98 14.76 -5.93 20.01
N PRO A 99 14.63 -5.61 18.70
CA PRO A 99 13.35 -5.72 17.98
C PRO A 99 12.75 -7.13 18.00
N SER A 100 13.59 -8.17 18.09
CA SER A 100 13.17 -9.57 18.16
C SER A 100 12.31 -9.87 19.40
N ARG A 101 12.56 -9.21 20.53
CA ARG A 101 11.75 -9.38 21.75
C ARG A 101 10.33 -8.88 21.54
N THR A 102 10.16 -7.72 20.92
CA THR A 102 8.86 -7.16 20.55
C THR A 102 8.17 -8.03 19.50
N SER A 103 8.91 -8.53 18.52
CA SER A 103 8.38 -9.45 17.51
C SER A 103 7.80 -10.72 18.13
N VAL A 104 8.52 -11.38 19.05
CA VAL A 104 8.05 -12.57 19.76
C VAL A 104 6.80 -12.26 20.59
N MET A 105 6.78 -11.14 21.32
CA MET A 105 5.61 -10.72 22.10
C MET A 105 4.38 -10.50 21.21
N LEU A 106 4.52 -9.81 20.08
CA LEU A 106 3.42 -9.63 19.12
C LEU A 106 2.93 -10.96 18.54
N GLN A 107 3.84 -11.90 18.24
CA GLN A 107 3.46 -13.23 17.77
C GLN A 107 2.69 -14.02 18.84
N GLN A 108 3.09 -13.93 20.12
CA GLN A 108 2.34 -14.52 21.24
C GLN A 108 0.93 -13.92 21.34
N LEU A 109 0.80 -12.59 21.22
CA LEU A 109 -0.49 -11.91 21.22
C LEU A 109 -1.39 -12.33 20.04
N ILE A 110 -0.83 -12.59 18.86
CA ILE A 110 -1.58 -13.11 17.71
C ILE A 110 -2.05 -14.56 17.94
N ALA A 111 -1.20 -15.38 18.59
CA ALA A 111 -1.50 -16.78 18.87
C ALA A 111 -2.56 -16.97 19.97
N ALA A 112 -2.64 -16.03 20.92
CA ALA A 112 -3.60 -16.04 22.00
C ALA A 112 -5.04 -15.74 21.51
N PRO A 113 -6.08 -16.21 22.23
CA PRO A 113 -7.46 -15.91 21.86
C PRO A 113 -7.75 -14.41 22.01
N PRO A 114 -8.44 -13.77 21.04
CA PRO A 114 -8.64 -12.31 21.03
C PRO A 114 -9.28 -11.74 22.30
N ASN A 115 -10.17 -12.50 22.95
CA ASN A 115 -10.85 -12.10 24.18
C ASN A 115 -9.88 -11.92 25.35
N GLU A 116 -8.87 -12.79 25.48
CA GLU A 116 -7.85 -12.68 26.53
C GLU A 116 -6.86 -11.56 26.23
N VAL A 117 -6.58 -11.31 24.95
CA VAL A 117 -5.69 -10.23 24.53
C VAL A 117 -6.34 -8.86 24.74
N TRP A 118 -7.67 -8.79 24.64
CA TRP A 118 -8.44 -7.55 24.75
C TRP A 118 -8.23 -6.80 26.08
N GLN A 119 -7.97 -7.52 27.19
CA GLN A 119 -7.68 -6.88 28.49
C GLN A 119 -6.41 -5.99 28.45
N PHE A 120 -5.51 -6.24 27.50
CA PHE A 120 -4.28 -5.47 27.29
C PHE A 120 -4.37 -4.47 26.14
N ALA A 121 -5.55 -4.29 25.52
CA ALA A 121 -5.72 -3.45 24.34
C ALA A 121 -5.22 -2.02 24.57
N GLU A 122 -5.48 -1.42 25.73
CA GLU A 122 -5.04 -0.05 26.05
C GLU A 122 -3.52 0.07 26.12
N THR A 123 -2.87 -0.89 26.77
CA THR A 123 -1.41 -0.96 26.85
C THR A 123 -0.79 -1.13 25.46
N ILE A 124 -1.34 -2.01 24.63
CA ILE A 124 -0.84 -2.27 23.27
C ILE A 124 -0.99 -1.01 22.41
N ILE A 125 -2.18 -0.42 22.40
CA ILE A 125 -2.49 0.72 21.53
C ILE A 125 -1.71 1.96 21.95
N LYS A 126 -1.40 2.16 23.24
CA LYS A 126 -0.53 3.25 23.71
C LYS A 126 0.82 3.31 22.98
N HIS A 127 1.33 2.18 22.49
CA HIS A 127 2.58 2.11 21.75
C HIS A 127 2.46 2.37 20.25
N SER A 128 1.28 2.78 19.75
CA SER A 128 1.05 3.02 18.31
C SER A 128 2.04 4.02 17.70
N LYS A 129 2.42 5.08 18.45
CA LYS A 129 3.42 6.06 17.98
C LYS A 129 4.84 5.50 17.93
N SER A 130 5.20 4.60 18.85
CA SER A 130 6.52 3.97 18.86
C SER A 130 6.71 3.05 17.64
N ILE A 131 5.63 2.54 17.06
CA ILE A 131 5.67 1.74 15.82
C ILE A 131 6.03 2.61 14.58
N LEU A 132 5.83 3.93 14.66
CA LEU A 132 6.07 4.88 13.57
C LEU A 132 7.54 5.34 13.46
N GLU A 133 8.41 4.89 14.36
CA GLU A 133 9.82 5.30 14.36
C GLU A 133 10.60 4.58 13.23
N ASP A 134 11.53 5.29 12.60
CA ASP A 134 12.17 4.88 11.34
C ASP A 134 13.09 3.65 11.49
N ASP A 135 13.57 3.39 12.70
CA ASP A 135 14.42 2.24 13.03
C ASP A 135 13.62 0.96 13.35
N VAL A 136 12.29 1.05 13.39
CA VAL A 136 11.42 -0.10 13.65
C VAL A 136 11.27 -0.96 12.39
N PRO A 137 11.68 -2.26 12.42
CA PRO A 137 11.57 -3.14 11.27
C PRO A 137 10.12 -3.32 10.78
N ARG A 138 9.95 -3.33 9.45
CA ARG A 138 8.64 -3.52 8.78
C ARG A 138 7.86 -4.75 9.27
N ASN A 139 8.55 -5.84 9.61
CA ASN A 139 7.93 -7.04 10.17
C ASN A 139 7.20 -6.76 11.49
N ILE A 140 7.75 -5.90 12.37
CA ILE A 140 7.10 -5.53 13.64
C ILE A 140 5.86 -4.68 13.40
N GLN A 141 5.94 -3.73 12.47
CA GLN A 141 4.78 -2.91 12.06
C GLN A 141 3.64 -3.80 11.53
N GLU A 142 3.96 -4.81 10.71
CA GLU A 142 2.99 -5.76 10.19
C GLU A 142 2.41 -6.69 11.27
N LEU A 143 3.24 -7.15 12.21
CA LEU A 143 2.77 -7.93 13.38
C LEU A 143 1.84 -7.09 14.26
N PHE A 144 2.16 -5.81 14.49
CA PHE A 144 1.31 -4.89 15.24
C PHE A 144 -0.06 -4.73 14.58
N LYS A 145 -0.10 -4.55 13.25
CA LYS A 145 -1.35 -4.52 12.48
C LYS A 145 -2.18 -5.80 12.67
N ARG A 146 -1.55 -6.98 12.64
CA ARG A 146 -2.25 -8.25 12.86
C ARG A 146 -2.83 -8.37 14.27
N VAL A 147 -2.10 -7.90 15.30
CA VAL A 147 -2.64 -7.81 16.66
C VAL A 147 -3.84 -6.85 16.70
N TRP A 148 -3.74 -5.69 16.05
CA TRP A 148 -4.84 -4.72 15.96
C TRP A 148 -6.08 -5.32 15.30
N LEU A 149 -5.93 -6.05 14.19
CA LEU A 149 -7.05 -6.74 13.51
C LEU A 149 -7.70 -7.80 14.41
N SER A 150 -6.88 -8.57 15.16
CA SER A 150 -7.36 -9.52 16.15
C SER A 150 -8.23 -8.83 17.22
N LEU A 151 -7.77 -7.68 17.74
CA LEU A 151 -8.54 -6.87 18.69
C LEU A 151 -9.83 -6.30 18.06
N ASN A 152 -9.78 -5.88 16.79
CA ASN A 152 -10.92 -5.31 16.07
C ASN A 152 -12.10 -6.29 15.96
N SER A 153 -11.83 -7.61 16.01
CA SER A 153 -12.86 -8.66 16.03
C SER A 153 -13.67 -8.75 17.34
N VAL A 154 -13.24 -8.06 18.41
CA VAL A 154 -13.85 -8.13 19.75
C VAL A 154 -14.74 -6.93 20.02
N LEU A 155 -14.17 -5.73 20.16
CA LEU A 155 -14.89 -4.49 20.48
C LEU A 155 -14.40 -3.33 19.60
N PRO A 156 -14.77 -3.32 18.30
CA PRO A 156 -14.20 -2.42 17.30
C PRO A 156 -14.38 -0.94 17.63
N ARG A 157 -15.59 -0.52 18.05
CA ARG A 157 -15.87 0.89 18.40
C ARG A 157 -14.93 1.44 19.47
N LYS A 158 -14.72 0.68 20.55
CA LYS A 158 -13.79 1.06 21.63
C LYS A 158 -12.35 1.09 21.12
N LEU A 159 -11.96 0.11 20.29
CA LEU A 159 -10.62 0.06 19.69
C LEU A 159 -10.34 1.28 18.82
N TRP A 160 -11.29 1.67 17.97
CA TRP A 160 -11.17 2.82 17.07
C TRP A 160 -10.89 4.10 17.84
N VAL A 161 -11.67 4.38 18.88
CA VAL A 161 -11.48 5.56 19.74
C VAL A 161 -10.11 5.54 20.42
N MET A 162 -9.70 4.39 20.96
CA MET A 162 -8.37 4.25 21.59
C MET A 162 -7.23 4.48 20.59
N THR A 163 -7.38 3.94 19.37
CA THR A 163 -6.39 4.05 18.30
C THR A 163 -6.25 5.49 17.83
N THR A 164 -7.37 6.16 17.55
CA THR A 164 -7.37 7.56 17.13
C THR A 164 -6.74 8.45 18.19
N ASN A 165 -7.12 8.29 19.46
CA ASN A 165 -6.52 9.08 20.55
C ASN A 165 -5.02 8.81 20.71
N SER A 166 -4.57 7.56 20.56
CA SER A 166 -3.14 7.24 20.67
C SER A 166 -2.31 7.82 19.53
N LEU A 167 -2.91 8.01 18.35
CA LEU A 167 -2.22 8.51 17.16
C LEU A 167 -2.37 10.02 16.96
N LEU A 168 -3.15 10.74 17.77
CA LEU A 168 -3.34 12.19 17.67
C LEU A 168 -2.01 12.96 17.58
N HIS A 169 -1.95 13.94 16.68
CA HIS A 169 -0.79 14.81 16.52
C HIS A 169 -0.46 15.54 17.83
N GLU A 170 0.83 15.75 18.11
CA GLU A 170 1.28 16.47 19.28
C GLU A 170 0.77 17.92 19.25
N GLY A 171 0.04 18.33 20.30
CA GLY A 171 -0.57 19.67 20.38
C GLY A 171 -2.10 19.67 20.45
N ILE A 172 -2.76 18.58 20.07
CA ILE A 172 -4.22 18.45 20.23
C ILE A 172 -4.52 17.94 21.65
N LYS A 173 -5.11 18.80 22.50
CA LYS A 173 -5.46 18.46 23.90
C LYS A 173 -6.85 17.84 24.07
N VAL A 174 -7.64 17.77 23.01
CA VAL A 174 -9.02 17.27 23.09
C VAL A 174 -9.02 15.76 22.87
N SER A 175 -9.53 15.01 23.85
CA SER A 175 -9.77 13.58 23.70
C SER A 175 -10.97 13.35 22.79
N ILE A 176 -10.77 12.53 21.76
CA ILE A 176 -11.84 12.11 20.85
C ILE A 176 -12.69 11.06 21.57
N THR A 177 -14.00 11.26 21.55
CA THR A 177 -14.99 10.32 22.10
C THR A 177 -15.69 9.57 20.98
N GLN A 178 -16.41 8.50 21.34
CA GLN A 178 -17.21 7.73 20.39
C GLN A 178 -18.33 8.56 19.73
N GLU A 179 -18.81 9.61 20.38
CA GLU A 179 -19.84 10.50 19.82
C GLU A 179 -19.20 11.51 18.86
N ASN A 180 -18.10 12.13 19.28
CA ASN A 180 -17.39 13.14 18.48
C ASN A 180 -16.87 12.56 17.16
N ILE A 181 -16.34 11.32 17.18
CA ILE A 181 -15.78 10.68 15.98
C ILE A 181 -16.84 10.37 14.92
N VAL A 182 -18.10 10.14 15.32
CA VAL A 182 -19.20 9.86 14.38
C VAL A 182 -19.78 11.17 13.84
N LEU A 183 -19.78 12.25 14.63
CA LEU A 183 -20.17 13.58 14.18
C LEU A 183 -19.16 14.18 13.20
N ASP A 184 -17.87 13.96 13.43
CA ASP A 184 -16.79 14.46 12.58
C ASP A 184 -15.72 13.36 12.34
N PRO A 185 -15.93 12.51 11.31
CA PRO A 185 -15.00 11.43 10.96
C PRO A 185 -13.59 11.90 10.59
N LEU A 186 -13.43 13.15 10.13
CA LEU A 186 -12.15 13.70 9.71
C LEU A 186 -11.17 13.88 10.88
N GLN A 187 -11.66 13.82 12.13
CA GLN A 187 -10.81 13.77 13.32
C GLN A 187 -9.83 12.59 13.30
N VAL A 188 -10.17 11.50 12.60
CA VAL A 188 -9.29 10.33 12.41
C VAL A 188 -8.01 10.71 11.66
N LEU A 189 -8.08 11.66 10.74
CA LEU A 189 -6.94 12.12 9.93
C LEU A 189 -6.07 13.17 10.64
N ARG A 190 -6.44 13.62 11.85
CA ARG A 190 -5.62 14.53 12.68
C ARG A 190 -4.52 13.78 13.46
N CYS A 191 -4.02 12.69 12.87
CA CYS A 191 -3.00 11.84 13.44
C CYS A 191 -1.57 12.39 13.20
N ASP A 192 -0.60 11.78 13.86
CA ASP A 192 0.84 11.97 13.63
C ASP A 192 1.15 11.82 12.13
N ILE A 193 1.88 12.78 11.56
CA ILE A 193 2.17 12.86 10.13
C ILE A 193 2.93 11.62 9.62
N ARG A 194 3.71 10.95 10.48
CA ARG A 194 4.46 9.74 10.14
C ARG A 194 3.56 8.56 9.79
N VAL A 195 2.30 8.57 10.23
CA VAL A 195 1.31 7.55 9.86
C VAL A 195 1.21 7.43 8.33
N PHE A 196 1.19 8.55 7.61
CA PHE A 196 1.01 8.55 6.15
C PHE A 196 2.20 7.92 5.40
N ARG A 197 3.33 7.70 6.07
CA ARG A 197 4.52 7.01 5.54
C ARG A 197 4.68 5.59 6.10
N CYS A 198 3.88 5.20 7.09
CA CYS A 198 3.89 3.87 7.69
C CYS A 198 2.69 3.04 7.21
N THR A 199 2.83 2.28 6.11
CA THR A 199 1.70 1.55 5.47
C THR A 199 0.86 0.71 6.45
N PRO A 200 1.42 -0.11 7.37
CA PRO A 200 0.61 -0.96 8.23
C PRO A 200 -0.26 -0.16 9.21
N VAL A 201 0.23 1.00 9.66
CA VAL A 201 -0.53 1.92 10.53
C VAL A 201 -1.50 2.77 9.72
N LEU A 202 -1.12 3.20 8.51
CA LEU A 202 -2.02 3.87 7.57
C LEU A 202 -3.22 2.97 7.22
N GLU A 203 -3.01 1.69 6.96
CA GLU A 203 -4.09 0.72 6.73
C GLU A 203 -5.07 0.67 7.92
N ILE A 204 -4.55 0.70 9.16
CA ILE A 204 -5.39 0.78 10.37
C ILE A 204 -6.20 2.07 10.37
N VAL A 205 -5.56 3.22 10.12
CA VAL A 205 -6.21 4.53 10.14
C VAL A 205 -7.27 4.66 9.05
N LEU A 206 -6.99 4.19 7.83
CA LEU A 206 -7.95 4.17 6.72
C LEU A 206 -9.17 3.31 7.04
N ARG A 207 -8.96 2.17 7.71
CA ARG A 207 -10.04 1.28 8.14
C ARG A 207 -10.93 1.92 9.19
N VAL A 208 -10.33 2.60 10.17
CA VAL A 208 -11.06 3.38 11.18
C VAL A 208 -11.82 4.54 10.51
N LEU A 209 -11.21 5.22 9.55
CA LEU A 209 -11.82 6.32 8.80
C LEU A 209 -13.04 5.84 7.99
N GLU A 210 -12.91 4.73 7.25
CA GLU A 210 -14.00 4.13 6.48
C GLU A 210 -15.19 3.78 7.40
N ALA A 211 -14.90 3.15 8.54
CA ALA A 211 -15.92 2.82 9.53
C ALA A 211 -16.57 4.08 10.13
N SER A 212 -15.80 5.11 10.45
CA SER A 212 -16.31 6.38 10.99
C SER A 212 -17.16 7.15 9.97
N LEU A 213 -16.76 7.20 8.69
CA LEU A 213 -17.56 7.79 7.61
C LEU A 213 -18.89 7.04 7.43
N ALA A 214 -18.84 5.70 7.42
CA ALA A 214 -20.03 4.87 7.35
C ALA A 214 -20.95 5.06 8.58
N ALA A 215 -20.37 5.24 9.77
CA ALA A 215 -21.10 5.52 11.00
C ALA A 215 -21.78 6.89 10.95
N SER A 216 -21.07 7.92 10.51
CA SER A 216 -21.57 9.30 10.37
C SER A 216 -22.76 9.36 9.41
N ARG A 217 -22.61 8.76 8.23
CA ARG A 217 -23.69 8.65 7.23
C ARG A 217 -24.95 8.00 7.81
N ASN A 218 -24.79 6.94 8.61
CA ASN A 218 -25.94 6.30 9.25
C ASN A 218 -26.55 7.17 10.36
N GLN A 219 -25.74 7.80 11.21
CA GLN A 219 -26.24 8.71 12.24
C GLN A 219 -27.06 9.85 11.63
N LEU A 220 -26.57 10.46 10.54
CA LEU A 220 -27.29 11.47 9.77
C LEU A 220 -28.63 10.93 9.24
N SER A 221 -28.65 9.70 8.72
CA SER A 221 -29.88 9.03 8.25
C SER A 221 -30.90 8.86 9.37
N LYS A 222 -30.45 8.39 10.55
CA LYS A 222 -31.32 8.19 11.72
C LYS A 222 -31.84 9.51 12.26
N HIS A 223 -30.98 10.52 12.36
CA HIS A 223 -31.36 11.86 12.80
C HIS A 223 -32.45 12.46 11.91
N MET A 224 -32.39 12.24 10.59
CA MET A 224 -33.46 12.66 9.70
C MET A 224 -34.80 11.98 10.02
N LEU A 225 -34.79 10.67 10.27
CA LEU A 225 -36.00 9.92 10.63
C LEU A 225 -36.57 10.30 12.01
N GLU A 226 -35.70 10.58 12.98
CA GLU A 226 -36.07 10.92 14.36
C GLU A 226 -36.64 12.34 14.49
N TYR A 227 -36.17 13.28 13.67
CA TYR A 227 -36.59 14.68 13.70
C TYR A 227 -37.22 15.13 12.38
N PRO A 228 -38.40 14.62 11.99
CA PRO A 228 -39.07 15.05 10.76
C PRO A 228 -39.48 16.53 10.86
N MET A 229 -39.21 17.30 9.80
CA MET A 229 -39.59 18.72 9.73
C MET A 229 -41.10 18.83 9.49
N LEU A 230 -41.87 19.15 10.52
CA LEU A 230 -43.30 19.42 10.41
C LEU A 230 -43.51 20.91 10.11
N SER A 231 -44.10 21.24 8.96
CA SER A 231 -44.50 22.61 8.67
C SER A 231 -45.67 23.05 9.56
N ARG A 232 -45.77 24.35 9.87
CA ARG A 232 -46.89 24.94 10.63
C ARG A 232 -48.27 24.74 9.99
N SER A 233 -48.36 24.26 8.74
CA SER A 233 -49.61 23.99 8.01
C SER A 233 -49.91 22.50 7.80
N GLY A 234 -49.08 21.58 8.29
CA GLY A 234 -49.27 20.13 8.09
C GLY A 234 -48.99 19.62 6.67
N GLN A 235 -48.39 20.44 5.79
CA GLN A 235 -47.86 19.98 4.50
C GLN A 235 -46.38 19.60 4.61
N VAL A 236 -45.97 18.56 3.87
CA VAL A 236 -44.57 18.11 3.76
C VAL A 236 -43.80 19.14 2.94
N SER A 237 -43.14 20.10 3.59
CA SER A 237 -42.25 21.05 2.93
C SER A 237 -40.82 20.86 3.42
N ASN A 238 -39.90 20.63 2.48
CA ASN A 238 -38.43 20.62 2.64
C ASN A 238 -37.77 19.29 3.02
N GLU A 239 -38.47 18.16 3.01
CA GLU A 239 -37.83 16.85 3.23
C GLU A 239 -36.83 16.49 2.11
N THR A 240 -37.16 16.84 0.87
CA THR A 240 -36.27 16.68 -0.30
C THR A 240 -35.00 17.53 -0.16
N GLU A 241 -35.15 18.82 0.17
CA GLU A 241 -34.00 19.72 0.40
C GLU A 241 -33.11 19.22 1.55
N ARG A 242 -33.72 18.65 2.60
CA ARG A 242 -32.99 18.09 3.74
C ARG A 242 -32.19 16.84 3.37
N GLU A 243 -32.75 15.96 2.55
CA GLU A 243 -32.04 14.78 2.03
C GLU A 243 -30.92 15.21 1.06
N GLU A 244 -31.14 16.23 0.23
CA GLU A 244 -30.11 16.83 -0.63
C GLU A 244 -28.95 17.42 0.19
N LEU A 245 -29.26 18.18 1.25
CA LEU A 245 -28.26 18.73 2.17
C LEU A 245 -27.47 17.62 2.88
N ARG A 246 -28.14 16.55 3.33
CA ARG A 246 -27.48 15.39 3.91
C ARG A 246 -26.55 14.73 2.90
N ALA A 247 -27.02 14.46 1.68
CA ALA A 247 -26.22 13.84 0.63
C ALA A 247 -24.99 14.70 0.29
N ALA A 248 -25.17 16.02 0.18
CA ALA A 248 -24.09 16.97 -0.05
C ALA A 248 -23.07 16.99 1.10
N LEU A 249 -23.53 16.95 2.36
CA LEU A 249 -22.64 16.88 3.52
C LEU A 249 -21.78 15.60 3.51
N VAL A 250 -22.40 14.44 3.27
CA VAL A 250 -21.69 13.16 3.18
C VAL A 250 -20.65 13.19 2.05
N ALA A 251 -21.05 13.65 0.85
CA ALA A 251 -20.14 13.77 -0.29
C ALA A 251 -18.98 14.74 -0.01
N THR A 252 -19.24 15.82 0.72
CA THR A 252 -18.22 16.80 1.13
C THR A 252 -17.23 16.18 2.12
N GLN A 253 -17.72 15.41 3.11
CA GLN A 253 -16.85 14.70 4.06
C GLN A 253 -15.95 13.68 3.36
N GLU A 254 -16.51 12.87 2.46
CA GLU A 254 -15.75 11.88 1.68
C GLU A 254 -14.71 12.57 0.78
N SER A 255 -15.08 13.66 0.10
CA SER A 255 -14.17 14.43 -0.74
C SER A 255 -13.04 15.09 0.07
N ALA A 256 -13.35 15.65 1.24
CA ALA A 256 -12.35 16.23 2.13
C ALA A 256 -11.38 15.18 2.67
N ALA A 257 -11.88 13.99 3.03
CA ALA A 257 -11.04 12.87 3.43
C ALA A 257 -10.07 12.46 2.31
N LEU A 258 -10.57 12.32 1.08
CA LEU A 258 -9.74 12.03 -0.09
C LEU A 258 -8.70 13.13 -0.34
N GLN A 259 -9.09 14.40 -0.25
CA GLN A 259 -8.18 15.52 -0.43
C GLN A 259 -7.02 15.48 0.57
N ILE A 260 -7.31 15.30 1.86
CA ILE A 260 -6.28 15.19 2.91
C ILE A 260 -5.33 14.01 2.64
N LEU A 261 -5.88 12.86 2.22
CA LEU A 261 -5.08 11.68 1.90
C LEU A 261 -4.19 11.90 0.67
N LEU A 262 -4.71 12.55 -0.38
CA LEU A 262 -3.95 12.88 -1.57
C LEU A 262 -2.84 13.89 -1.29
N GLU A 263 -3.11 14.89 -0.46
CA GLU A 263 -2.10 15.84 0.01
C GLU A 263 -1.00 15.16 0.83
N ALA A 264 -1.35 14.15 1.63
CA ALA A 264 -0.37 13.34 2.35
C ALA A 264 0.49 12.46 1.42
N CYS A 265 0.02 12.20 0.20
CA CYS A 265 0.78 11.50 -0.84
C CYS A 265 1.67 12.41 -1.69
N LEU A 266 1.73 13.72 -1.40
CA LEU A 266 2.64 14.62 -2.11
C LEU A 266 4.10 14.16 -1.93
N GLU A 267 4.82 14.14 -3.05
CA GLU A 267 6.22 13.74 -3.15
C GLU A 267 7.09 14.64 -2.26
N THR A 268 7.88 14.03 -1.39
CA THR A 268 8.93 14.71 -0.60
C THR A 268 10.26 14.64 -1.35
N GLU A 269 11.26 15.40 -0.89
CA GLU A 269 12.61 15.31 -1.45
C GLU A 269 13.22 13.89 -1.36
N GLU A 270 12.81 13.12 -0.36
CA GLU A 270 13.22 11.72 -0.14
C GLU A 270 12.55 10.74 -1.11
N ASP A 271 11.41 11.11 -1.70
CA ASP A 271 10.68 10.32 -2.68
C ASP A 271 11.18 10.52 -4.12
N ARG A 272 12.10 11.47 -4.34
CA ARG A 272 12.63 11.84 -5.66
C ARG A 272 13.56 10.75 -6.20
N GLY A 273 12.95 9.67 -6.67
CA GLY A 273 13.61 8.53 -7.30
C GLY A 273 12.99 7.22 -6.87
N TYR A 274 12.27 6.55 -7.78
CA TYR A 274 11.90 5.17 -7.56
C TYR A 274 13.10 4.26 -7.85
N PRO A 275 13.55 3.42 -6.91
CA PRO A 275 14.66 2.52 -7.14
C PRO A 275 14.32 1.56 -8.28
N ARG A 276 15.20 1.50 -9.28
CA ARG A 276 15.02 0.71 -10.50
C ARG A 276 14.94 -0.79 -10.19
N GLU A 277 15.55 -1.20 -9.09
CA GLU A 277 15.60 -2.55 -8.56
C GLU A 277 14.22 -3.10 -8.18
N LEU A 278 13.23 -2.22 -7.92
CA LEU A 278 11.88 -2.63 -7.56
C LEU A 278 10.99 -2.87 -8.78
N LEU A 279 11.33 -2.34 -9.96
CA LEU A 279 10.53 -2.49 -11.19
C LEU A 279 10.19 -3.95 -11.57
N PRO A 280 11.11 -4.93 -11.45
CA PRO A 280 10.81 -6.34 -11.71
C PRO A 280 9.73 -6.93 -10.80
N VAL A 281 9.48 -6.32 -9.62
CA VAL A 281 8.52 -6.79 -8.63
C VAL A 281 7.23 -5.97 -8.70
N THR A 282 7.33 -4.65 -8.80
CA THR A 282 6.17 -3.75 -8.79
C THR A 282 5.33 -3.86 -10.05
N VAL A 283 5.95 -3.90 -11.24
CA VAL A 283 5.23 -3.99 -12.51
C VAL A 283 4.36 -5.25 -12.62
N PRO A 284 4.84 -6.47 -12.29
CA PRO A 284 3.96 -7.64 -12.27
C PRO A 284 3.06 -7.72 -11.04
N GLY A 285 3.48 -7.16 -9.90
CA GLY A 285 2.78 -7.27 -8.61
C GLY A 285 1.62 -6.29 -8.41
N ILE A 286 1.63 -5.15 -9.09
CA ILE A 286 0.60 -4.10 -8.97
C ILE A 286 -0.23 -4.07 -10.26
N PRO A 287 -1.49 -4.53 -10.26
CA PRO A 287 -2.32 -4.66 -11.47
C PRO A 287 -2.54 -3.35 -12.25
N SER A 288 -2.56 -2.22 -11.54
CA SER A 288 -2.79 -0.87 -12.08
C SER A 288 -1.56 -0.20 -12.69
N MET A 289 -0.40 -0.85 -12.73
CA MET A 289 0.84 -0.24 -13.26
C MET A 289 0.78 0.18 -14.73
N HIS A 290 -0.17 -0.34 -15.51
CA HIS A 290 -0.40 0.08 -16.89
C HIS A 290 -0.78 1.57 -17.02
N ILE A 291 -1.32 2.19 -15.96
CA ILE A 291 -1.65 3.63 -15.93
C ILE A 291 -0.36 4.47 -16.08
N CYS A 292 0.79 3.96 -15.66
CA CYS A 292 2.07 4.65 -15.82
C CYS A 292 2.42 4.95 -17.29
N LEU A 293 1.84 4.24 -18.26
CA LEU A 293 2.04 4.52 -19.69
C LEU A 293 1.64 5.95 -20.08
N ASP A 294 0.70 6.58 -19.37
CA ASP A 294 0.25 7.95 -19.65
C ASP A 294 1.27 9.00 -19.24
N PHE A 295 2.09 8.72 -18.23
CA PHE A 295 3.04 9.68 -17.67
C PHE A 295 4.45 9.54 -18.26
N ILE A 296 4.75 8.41 -18.91
CA ILE A 296 6.08 8.16 -19.50
C ILE A 296 6.52 9.24 -20.49
N PRO A 297 5.68 9.73 -21.42
CA PRO A 297 6.08 10.80 -22.34
C PRO A 297 6.54 12.07 -21.60
N GLU A 298 5.82 12.47 -20.56
CA GLU A 298 6.18 13.62 -19.72
C GLU A 298 7.48 13.35 -18.96
N LEU A 299 7.64 12.15 -18.40
CA LEU A 299 8.85 11.78 -17.66
C LEU A 299 10.10 11.73 -18.56
N MET A 300 9.95 11.28 -19.80
CA MET A 300 11.01 11.30 -20.83
C MET A 300 11.39 12.72 -21.24
N SER A 301 10.48 13.69 -21.13
CA SER A 301 10.73 15.09 -21.48
C SER A 301 11.47 15.88 -20.37
N GLN A 302 11.63 15.29 -19.19
CA GLN A 302 12.35 15.92 -18.08
C GLN A 302 13.84 16.13 -18.42
N PRO A 303 14.47 17.22 -17.95
CA PRO A 303 15.88 17.52 -18.24
C PRO A 303 16.87 16.62 -17.48
N SER A 304 16.41 15.81 -16.52
CA SER A 304 17.25 14.90 -15.73
C SER A 304 17.47 13.58 -16.45
N ILE A 305 18.74 13.21 -16.65
CA ILE A 305 19.14 11.92 -17.24
C ILE A 305 18.62 10.75 -16.40
N GLU A 306 18.64 10.86 -15.07
CA GLU A 306 18.16 9.79 -14.19
C GLU A 306 16.66 9.50 -14.39
N LYS A 307 15.85 10.56 -14.53
CA LYS A 307 14.41 10.43 -14.82
C LYS A 307 14.16 9.81 -16.20
N GLN A 308 14.96 10.20 -17.20
CA GLN A 308 14.91 9.60 -18.55
C GLN A 308 15.29 8.11 -18.52
N VAL A 309 16.37 7.75 -17.81
CA VAL A 309 16.80 6.36 -17.63
C VAL A 309 15.68 5.54 -16.96
N PHE A 310 15.11 6.05 -15.86
CA PHE A 310 14.01 5.39 -15.16
C PHE A 310 12.78 5.22 -16.07
N ALA A 311 12.40 6.25 -16.82
CA ALA A 311 11.27 6.20 -17.75
C ALA A 311 11.44 5.11 -18.81
N VAL A 312 12.63 4.99 -19.41
CA VAL A 312 12.91 3.93 -20.40
C VAL A 312 12.88 2.54 -19.74
N ASP A 313 13.43 2.42 -18.53
CA ASP A 313 13.44 1.16 -17.80
C ASP A 313 12.02 0.69 -17.44
N LEU A 314 11.20 1.60 -16.89
CA LEU A 314 9.78 1.37 -16.62
C LEU A 314 9.01 1.01 -17.90
N THR A 315 9.25 1.75 -19.00
CA THR A 315 8.65 1.46 -20.31
C THR A 315 8.92 0.02 -20.72
N SER A 316 10.16 -0.45 -20.55
CA SER A 316 10.56 -1.79 -20.98
C SER A 316 9.95 -2.92 -20.14
N TYR A 317 9.76 -2.72 -18.84
CA TYR A 317 9.02 -3.69 -18.00
C TYR A 317 7.52 -3.69 -18.30
N LEU A 318 6.93 -2.50 -18.50
CA LEU A 318 5.53 -2.38 -18.90
C LEU A 318 5.28 -3.00 -20.28
N ALA A 319 6.22 -2.85 -21.23
CA ALA A 319 6.15 -3.47 -22.55
C ALA A 319 6.09 -5.00 -22.46
N LEU A 320 6.91 -5.61 -21.61
CA LEU A 320 6.90 -7.07 -21.38
C LEU A 320 5.59 -7.56 -20.74
N ARG A 321 4.99 -6.75 -19.86
CA ARG A 321 3.79 -7.14 -19.11
C ARG A 321 2.48 -6.84 -19.86
N TYR A 322 2.43 -5.72 -20.56
CA TYR A 322 1.25 -5.15 -21.18
C TYR A 322 1.49 -4.93 -22.68
N THR A 323 1.47 -6.01 -23.46
CA THR A 323 1.65 -5.98 -24.91
C THR A 323 0.39 -5.47 -25.61
N VAL A 324 0.15 -4.16 -25.53
CA VAL A 324 -1.00 -3.46 -26.12
C VAL A 324 -0.56 -2.32 -27.04
N PRO A 325 -1.37 -1.88 -28.01
CA PRO A 325 -0.98 -0.84 -28.98
C PRO A 325 -0.46 0.46 -28.34
N LYS A 326 -1.06 0.89 -27.22
CA LYS A 326 -0.61 2.05 -26.45
C LYS A 326 0.80 1.87 -25.87
N SER A 327 1.12 0.69 -25.37
CA SER A 327 2.46 0.38 -24.87
C SER A 327 3.49 0.38 -26.01
N LEU A 328 3.12 -0.17 -27.18
CA LEU A 328 3.95 -0.12 -28.38
C LEU A 328 4.23 1.33 -28.83
N SER A 329 3.22 2.20 -28.85
CA SER A 329 3.42 3.62 -29.21
C SER A 329 4.35 4.34 -28.23
N VAL A 330 4.22 4.08 -26.93
CA VAL A 330 5.09 4.65 -25.90
C VAL A 330 6.52 4.11 -26.01
N ALA A 331 6.68 2.80 -26.26
CA ALA A 331 8.00 2.20 -26.50
C ALA A 331 8.69 2.78 -27.75
N ARG A 332 7.93 2.99 -28.84
CA ARG A 332 8.43 3.66 -30.05
C ARG A 332 8.87 5.10 -29.76
N LEU A 333 8.06 5.85 -29.00
CA LEU A 333 8.42 7.20 -28.56
C LEU A 333 9.75 7.17 -27.79
N ALA A 334 9.89 6.27 -26.82
CA ALA A 334 11.12 6.15 -26.04
C ALA A 334 12.36 5.89 -26.91
N VAL A 335 12.27 4.96 -27.88
CA VAL A 335 13.37 4.68 -28.83
C VAL A 335 13.70 5.92 -29.68
N ASN A 336 12.69 6.63 -30.18
CA ASN A 336 12.89 7.85 -30.98
C ASN A 336 13.51 8.99 -30.17
N THR A 337 13.09 9.16 -28.92
CA THR A 337 13.67 10.15 -28.00
C THR A 337 15.12 9.81 -27.72
N LEU A 338 15.46 8.54 -27.46
CA LEU A 338 16.85 8.10 -27.30
C LEU A 338 17.70 8.38 -28.55
N ALA A 339 17.17 8.12 -29.74
CA ALA A 339 17.87 8.41 -30.99
C ALA A 339 18.16 9.91 -31.16
N THR A 340 17.23 10.76 -30.75
CA THR A 340 17.43 12.22 -30.77
C THR A 340 18.46 12.64 -29.72
N LEU A 341 18.36 12.13 -28.48
CA LEU A 341 19.29 12.40 -27.39
C LEU A 341 20.72 11.95 -27.72
N LEU A 342 20.89 10.85 -28.44
CA LEU A 342 22.20 10.37 -28.90
C LEU A 342 22.94 11.44 -29.71
N GLY A 343 22.23 12.15 -30.58
CA GLY A 343 22.80 13.17 -31.47
C GLY A 343 23.12 14.49 -30.77
N VAL A 344 22.44 14.82 -29.67
CA VAL A 344 22.58 16.13 -28.99
C VAL A 344 23.38 16.08 -27.69
N LEU A 345 23.51 14.91 -27.05
CA LEU A 345 24.20 14.79 -25.77
C LEU A 345 25.75 14.74 -25.94
N PRO A 346 26.49 15.39 -25.03
CA PRO A 346 27.95 15.22 -24.89
C PRO A 346 28.35 13.77 -24.57
N SER A 347 29.63 13.43 -24.75
CA SER A 347 30.18 12.07 -24.55
C SER A 347 29.85 11.49 -23.17
N VAL A 348 30.15 12.23 -22.10
CA VAL A 348 29.98 11.78 -20.71
C VAL A 348 28.50 11.53 -20.41
N SER A 349 27.63 12.48 -20.75
CA SER A 349 26.18 12.36 -20.56
C SER A 349 25.57 11.22 -21.38
N ARG A 350 26.09 10.97 -22.58
CA ARG A 350 25.68 9.84 -23.43
C ARG A 350 26.00 8.52 -22.74
N ALA A 351 27.19 8.37 -22.16
CA ALA A 351 27.54 7.15 -21.43
C ALA A 351 26.67 6.97 -20.17
N GLN A 352 26.38 8.04 -19.44
CA GLN A 352 25.47 8.01 -18.28
C GLN A 352 24.04 7.59 -18.66
N LEU A 353 23.52 8.04 -19.80
CA LEU A 353 22.18 7.67 -20.29
C LEU A 353 22.15 6.26 -20.87
N PHE A 354 23.05 5.94 -21.80
CA PHE A 354 22.93 4.72 -22.61
C PHE A 354 23.36 3.46 -21.86
N THR A 355 24.42 3.51 -21.05
CA THR A 355 24.90 2.32 -20.29
C THR A 355 23.76 1.62 -19.54
N PRO A 356 22.94 2.31 -18.72
CA PRO A 356 21.83 1.66 -18.03
C PRO A 356 20.63 1.29 -18.93
N VAL A 357 20.42 2.01 -20.04
CA VAL A 357 19.27 1.86 -20.94
C VAL A 357 19.40 0.68 -21.90
N LEU A 358 20.62 0.23 -22.20
CA LEU A 358 20.88 -0.88 -23.12
C LEU A 358 20.08 -2.15 -22.76
N SER A 359 20.01 -2.51 -21.48
CA SER A 359 19.21 -3.65 -21.01
C SER A 359 17.70 -3.49 -21.24
N SER A 360 17.21 -2.26 -21.22
CA SER A 360 15.80 -1.91 -21.48
C SER A 360 15.46 -2.07 -22.95
N LEU A 361 16.39 -1.74 -23.85
CA LEU A 361 16.22 -1.93 -25.30
C LEU A 361 16.03 -3.41 -25.67
N VAL A 362 16.77 -4.33 -25.03
CA VAL A 362 16.58 -5.78 -25.23
C VAL A 362 15.15 -6.19 -24.87
N ARG A 363 14.65 -5.71 -23.72
CA ARG A 363 13.29 -6.00 -23.23
C ARG A 363 12.21 -5.42 -24.13
N ILE A 364 12.40 -4.20 -24.63
CA ILE A 364 11.50 -3.55 -25.59
C ILE A 364 11.44 -4.36 -26.89
N CYS A 365 12.58 -4.72 -27.48
CA CYS A 365 12.61 -5.52 -28.71
C CYS A 365 11.99 -6.91 -28.53
N ARG A 366 12.20 -7.53 -27.36
CA ARG A 366 11.57 -8.82 -27.03
C ARG A 366 10.05 -8.71 -26.93
N ALA A 367 9.53 -7.63 -26.34
CA ALA A 367 8.09 -7.39 -26.26
C ALA A 367 7.49 -7.00 -27.62
N PHE A 368 8.22 -6.23 -28.41
CA PHE A 368 7.76 -5.62 -29.66
C PHE A 368 8.78 -5.82 -30.80
N PRO A 369 8.70 -6.94 -31.52
CA PRO A 369 9.55 -7.20 -32.70
C PRO A 369 9.55 -6.09 -33.76
N PRO A 370 8.44 -5.35 -34.01
CA PRO A 370 8.44 -4.23 -34.97
C PRO A 370 9.35 -3.05 -34.61
N LEU A 371 9.98 -3.03 -33.43
CA LEU A 371 10.95 -1.99 -33.01
C LEU A 371 12.40 -2.43 -33.16
N VAL A 372 12.67 -3.67 -33.60
CA VAL A 372 14.02 -4.22 -33.70
C VAL A 372 14.88 -3.40 -34.66
N ASP A 373 14.39 -3.10 -35.86
CA ASP A 373 15.19 -2.37 -36.87
C ASP A 373 15.60 -0.98 -36.38
N ASP A 374 14.65 -0.21 -35.85
CA ASP A 374 14.89 1.13 -35.30
C ASP A 374 15.92 1.08 -34.15
N THR A 375 15.81 0.07 -33.28
CA THR A 375 16.70 -0.12 -32.13
C THR A 375 18.10 -0.56 -32.57
N VAL A 376 18.20 -1.43 -33.58
CA VAL A 376 19.50 -1.84 -34.15
C VAL A 376 20.18 -0.64 -34.82
N GLN A 377 19.45 0.19 -35.56
CA GLN A 377 20.01 1.42 -36.15
C GLN A 377 20.56 2.36 -35.07
N LEU A 378 19.82 2.52 -33.97
CA LEU A 378 20.27 3.29 -32.81
C LEU A 378 21.58 2.74 -32.22
N LEU A 379 21.67 1.42 -32.00
CA LEU A 379 22.89 0.78 -31.47
C LEU A 379 24.08 0.93 -32.42
N LEU A 380 23.86 0.81 -33.73
CA LEU A 380 24.92 1.02 -34.74
C LEU A 380 25.40 2.47 -34.79
N GLN A 381 24.49 3.45 -34.64
CA GLN A 381 24.88 4.86 -34.51
C GLN A 381 25.70 5.09 -33.23
N LEU A 382 25.25 4.55 -32.09
CA LEU A 382 25.97 4.65 -30.83
C LEU A 382 27.38 4.06 -30.94
N GLY A 383 27.52 2.86 -31.53
CA GLY A 383 28.81 2.20 -31.74
C GLY A 383 29.77 3.03 -32.60
N ARG A 384 29.29 3.55 -33.74
CA ARG A 384 30.09 4.43 -34.63
C ARG A 384 30.59 5.68 -33.91
N MET A 385 29.75 6.31 -33.08
CA MET A 385 30.14 7.49 -32.30
C MET A 385 31.22 7.16 -31.26
N CYS A 386 31.11 5.99 -30.59
CA CYS A 386 32.12 5.55 -29.63
C CYS A 386 33.47 5.28 -30.33
N GLU A 387 33.48 4.61 -31.49
CA GLU A 387 34.71 4.33 -32.25
C GLU A 387 35.38 5.61 -32.79
N ALA A 388 34.59 6.56 -33.28
CA ALA A 388 35.10 7.86 -33.70
C ALA A 388 35.76 8.62 -32.53
N GLN A 389 35.16 8.57 -31.34
CA GLN A 389 35.71 9.21 -30.14
C GLN A 389 37.00 8.55 -29.65
N LYS A 390 37.08 7.21 -29.66
CA LYS A 390 38.32 6.48 -29.35
C LYS A 390 39.48 6.93 -30.26
N SER A 391 39.20 7.12 -31.55
CA SER A 391 40.20 7.53 -32.55
C SER A 391 40.74 8.95 -32.32
N LEU A 392 39.92 9.86 -31.79
CA LEU A 392 40.32 11.26 -31.50
C LEU A 392 41.17 11.39 -30.23
N ILE A 393 40.92 10.55 -29.22
CA ILE A 393 41.61 10.63 -27.93
C ILE A 393 43.01 10.00 -27.99
N GLY A 394 43.20 8.96 -28.81
CA GLY A 394 44.50 8.30 -28.99
C GLY A 394 45.62 9.20 -29.55
N SER A 395 45.29 10.40 -30.04
CA SER A 395 46.23 11.41 -30.56
C SER A 395 46.60 12.53 -29.57
N MET A 396 46.04 12.57 -28.35
CA MET A 396 46.22 13.67 -27.38
C MET A 396 47.04 13.24 -26.14
N PRO A 397 47.76 14.16 -25.47
CA PRO A 397 48.53 13.83 -24.26
C PRO A 397 47.62 13.38 -23.11
N SER A 398 48.03 12.34 -22.39
CA SER A 398 47.28 11.72 -21.30
C SER A 398 47.14 12.64 -20.07
N HIS A 399 45.93 13.15 -19.84
CA HIS A 399 45.47 13.71 -18.57
C HIS A 399 44.51 12.73 -17.90
N ALA A 400 44.52 12.63 -16.56
CA ALA A 400 43.75 11.63 -15.80
C ALA A 400 42.24 11.62 -16.11
N ASP A 401 41.63 12.79 -16.31
CA ASP A 401 40.19 12.89 -16.64
C ASP A 401 39.85 12.34 -18.02
N PHE A 402 40.78 12.42 -18.99
CA PHE A 402 40.60 11.86 -20.33
C PHE A 402 40.72 10.34 -20.33
N GLU A 403 41.51 9.77 -19.42
CA GLU A 403 41.68 8.33 -19.28
C GLU A 403 40.40 7.67 -18.73
N SER A 404 39.72 8.32 -17.78
CA SER A 404 38.41 7.86 -17.27
C SER A 404 37.31 7.91 -18.33
N ASP A 405 37.24 8.99 -19.11
CA ASP A 405 36.23 9.15 -20.17
C ASP A 405 36.46 8.17 -21.32
N MET A 406 37.72 7.89 -21.65
CA MET A 406 38.08 6.89 -22.65
C MET A 406 37.64 5.48 -22.21
N LYS A 407 37.89 5.12 -20.96
CA LYS A 407 37.46 3.84 -20.39
C LYS A 407 35.93 3.70 -20.35
N LEU A 408 35.21 4.78 -20.03
CA LEU A 408 33.75 4.78 -20.02
C LEU A 408 33.16 4.57 -21.42
N ASN A 409 33.71 5.23 -22.44
CA ASN A 409 33.32 5.04 -23.85
C ASN A 409 33.66 3.64 -24.37
N GLU A 410 34.77 3.05 -23.94
CA GLU A 410 35.12 1.68 -24.27
C GLU A 410 34.12 0.67 -23.70
N MET A 411 33.79 0.80 -22.42
CA MET A 411 32.78 -0.04 -21.78
C MET A 411 31.41 0.09 -22.48
N LEU A 412 31.00 1.31 -22.84
CA LEU A 412 29.76 1.55 -23.56
C LEU A 412 29.74 0.88 -24.94
N CYS A 413 30.86 0.93 -25.67
CA CYS A 413 31.00 0.29 -26.98
C CYS A 413 30.86 -1.24 -26.86
N ASP A 414 31.54 -1.86 -25.90
CA ASP A 414 31.44 -3.30 -25.68
C ASP A 414 30.04 -3.73 -25.25
N GLU A 415 29.41 -2.96 -24.36
CA GLU A 415 28.06 -3.25 -23.89
C GLU A 415 27.02 -3.07 -25.00
N SER A 416 27.19 -2.08 -25.89
CA SER A 416 26.34 -1.91 -27.06
C SER A 416 26.41 -3.11 -28.02
N ARG A 417 27.61 -3.66 -28.23
CA ARG A 417 27.84 -4.86 -29.04
C ARG A 417 27.19 -6.09 -28.40
N ARG A 418 27.33 -6.26 -27.08
CA ARG A 418 26.66 -7.34 -26.34
C ARG A 418 25.14 -7.22 -26.46
N THR A 419 24.61 -6.01 -26.29
CA THR A 419 23.17 -5.71 -26.39
C THR A 419 22.61 -6.08 -27.76
N TYR A 420 23.33 -5.73 -28.83
CA TYR A 420 22.98 -6.14 -30.20
C TYR A 420 22.87 -7.67 -30.32
N ILE A 421 23.87 -8.42 -29.83
CA ILE A 421 23.86 -9.89 -29.84
C ILE A 421 22.66 -10.43 -29.03
N HIS A 422 22.34 -9.82 -27.89
CA HIS A 422 21.18 -10.21 -27.08
C HIS A 422 19.86 -9.97 -27.79
N ILE A 423 19.68 -8.84 -28.49
CA ILE A 423 18.48 -8.58 -29.30
C ILE A 423 18.33 -9.63 -30.39
N LEU A 424 19.41 -9.95 -31.10
CA LEU A 424 19.37 -11.01 -32.12
C LEU A 424 18.94 -12.35 -31.53
N LYS A 425 19.48 -12.74 -30.37
CA LYS A 425 19.14 -14.01 -29.71
C LYS A 425 17.71 -14.03 -29.16
N GLU A 426 17.29 -12.98 -28.49
CA GLU A 426 16.07 -12.96 -27.67
C GLU A 426 14.82 -12.44 -28.40
N ALA A 427 14.99 -11.58 -29.41
CA ALA A 427 13.87 -10.98 -30.15
C ALA A 427 13.75 -11.51 -31.58
N VAL A 428 14.86 -11.87 -32.22
CA VAL A 428 14.86 -12.33 -33.64
C VAL A 428 14.88 -13.85 -33.74
N LEU A 429 15.77 -14.52 -33.00
CA LEU A 429 15.97 -15.98 -33.10
C LEU A 429 15.00 -16.78 -32.21
N LYS A 430 14.57 -16.23 -31.07
CA LYS A 430 13.44 -16.75 -30.28
C LYS A 430 12.12 -16.34 -30.91
N VAL A 431 11.85 -16.81 -32.12
CA VAL A 431 10.46 -16.85 -32.61
C VAL A 431 9.77 -17.91 -31.77
N GLN A 432 8.96 -17.52 -30.78
CA GLN A 432 7.86 -18.39 -30.36
C GLN A 432 6.96 -18.52 -31.58
N VAL A 433 7.19 -19.58 -32.35
CA VAL A 433 6.26 -20.05 -33.37
C VAL A 433 4.98 -20.36 -32.62
N TYR A 434 3.99 -19.48 -32.77
CA TYR A 434 2.62 -19.72 -32.30
C TYR A 434 2.02 -20.92 -33.01
#